data_AF-A0A831K948-F1
#
_entry.id   AF-A0A831K948-F1
#
_cell.length_a   1.000
_cell.length_b   1.000
_cell.length_c   1.000
_cell.angle_alpha   90.00
_cell.angle_beta   90.00
_cell.angle_gamma   90.00
#
_symmetry.space_group_name_H-M   'P 1'
#
loop_
_entity.id
_entity.type
_entity.pdbx_description
1 polymer ?
#
loop_
_entity_poly.entity_id
_entity_poly.type
_entity_poly.pdbx_seq_one_letter_code
_entity_poly.pdbx_strand_id
1 'polypeptide(L)'
;MFSTKSGRRYFAGIKVRRKTGISSENVFIKKSFLEKHLERFGIFFTPTISYIGDSDNRIRVHVVSFSSRNDYIVVTRPLSFSINDVFSVIDFLRKEHEVPVIVSIVADRLSRYKELIKNFHDNVDGIEIDLGLFYTLYGYKRGFESYAIDIVEELVSYSPVPIIAKITPN
;
A
#
# COMPACT_ATOMS: atom_id res chain seq x y z
N MET A 1 11.56 -21.79 -29.27
CA MET A 1 10.34 -21.04 -29.63
C MET A 1 9.33 -21.26 -28.51
N PHE A 2 9.35 -20.42 -27.46
CA PHE A 2 8.46 -20.61 -26.31
C PHE A 2 7.11 -19.96 -26.61
N SER A 3 6.06 -20.78 -26.62
CA SER A 3 4.67 -20.35 -26.73
C SER A 3 4.32 -19.44 -25.54
N THR A 4 4.22 -18.15 -25.78
CA THR A 4 3.69 -17.17 -24.82
C THR A 4 2.17 -17.24 -24.81
N LYS A 5 1.59 -18.32 -24.27
CA LYS A 5 0.19 -18.27 -23.84
C LYS A 5 0.10 -17.30 -22.66
N SER A 6 -0.09 -16.02 -22.96
CA SER A 6 -0.39 -14.96 -22.01
C SER A 6 -1.80 -15.20 -21.45
N GLY A 7 -1.93 -16.17 -20.55
CA GLY A 7 -3.13 -16.34 -19.75
C GLY A 7 -3.41 -15.05 -18.98
N ARG A 8 -4.70 -14.70 -18.86
CA ARG A 8 -5.14 -13.59 -18.02
C ARG A 8 -4.59 -13.82 -16.60
N ARG A 9 -3.92 -12.83 -16.03
CA ARG A 9 -3.35 -12.90 -14.68
C ARG A 9 -4.21 -12.07 -13.75
N TYR A 10 -4.42 -12.56 -12.55
CA TYR A 10 -5.23 -11.91 -11.53
C TYR A 10 -4.50 -11.89 -10.20
N PHE A 11 -4.75 -10.85 -9.42
CA PHE A 11 -4.33 -10.69 -8.04
C PHE A 11 -5.52 -10.14 -7.24
N ALA A 12 -6.00 -10.87 -6.23
CA ALA A 12 -7.19 -10.49 -5.45
C ALA A 12 -8.43 -10.12 -6.32
N GLY A 13 -8.64 -10.83 -7.43
CA GLY A 13 -9.72 -10.53 -8.39
C GLY A 13 -9.41 -9.41 -9.39
N ILE A 14 -8.30 -8.69 -9.23
CA ILE A 14 -7.88 -7.58 -10.08
C ILE A 14 -7.03 -8.10 -11.23
N LYS A 15 -7.34 -7.69 -12.46
CA LYS A 15 -6.58 -8.10 -13.64
C LYS A 15 -5.23 -7.39 -13.69
N VAL A 16 -4.14 -8.14 -13.71
CA VAL A 16 -2.77 -7.60 -13.74
C VAL A 16 -2.04 -7.96 -15.03
N ARG A 17 -1.18 -7.06 -15.53
CA ARG A 17 -0.39 -7.28 -16.75
C ARG A 17 0.81 -8.18 -16.50
N ARG A 18 1.41 -8.09 -15.31
CA ARG A 18 2.64 -8.80 -14.91
C ARG A 18 2.51 -9.39 -13.51
N LYS A 19 3.42 -10.31 -13.16
CA LYS A 19 3.49 -10.95 -11.84
C LYS A 19 4.20 -10.11 -10.78
N THR A 20 4.92 -9.08 -11.20
CA THR A 20 5.70 -8.17 -10.35
C THR A 20 4.90 -6.91 -10.08
N GLY A 21 4.98 -6.37 -8.87
CA GLY A 21 4.32 -5.13 -8.49
C GLY A 21 5.20 -4.26 -7.60
N ILE A 22 4.76 -3.04 -7.35
CA ILE A 22 5.38 -2.12 -6.40
C ILE A 22 4.64 -2.16 -5.07
N SER A 23 5.34 -2.50 -4.00
CA SER A 23 4.81 -2.48 -2.63
C SER A 23 4.64 -1.06 -2.09
N SER A 24 3.68 -0.86 -1.20
CA SER A 24 3.48 0.37 -0.40
C SER A 24 4.71 0.73 0.46
N GLU A 25 5.59 -0.25 0.71
CA GLU A 25 6.87 -0.06 1.39
C GLU A 25 7.93 0.62 0.49
N ASN A 26 7.79 0.52 -0.83
CA ASN A 26 8.74 1.11 -1.75
C ASN A 26 8.31 2.55 -2.05
N VAL A 27 8.91 3.49 -1.32
CA VAL A 27 8.61 4.92 -1.48
C VAL A 27 9.25 5.43 -2.76
N PHE A 28 8.55 5.27 -3.89
CA PHE A 28 8.90 5.90 -5.16
C PHE A 28 8.12 7.19 -5.33
N ILE A 29 8.54 8.27 -4.67
CA ILE A 29 7.94 9.60 -4.86
C ILE A 29 8.52 10.29 -6.11
N LYS A 30 9.69 9.86 -6.59
CA LYS A 30 10.28 10.46 -7.78
C LYS A 30 9.54 9.97 -9.03
N LYS A 31 8.72 10.85 -9.60
CA LYS A 31 8.06 10.69 -10.91
C LYS A 31 8.99 10.07 -11.96
N SER A 32 10.22 10.57 -12.03
CA SER A 32 11.25 10.08 -12.98
C SER A 32 11.66 8.63 -12.80
N PHE A 33 11.55 8.06 -11.59
CA PHE A 33 11.76 6.63 -11.38
C PHE A 33 10.59 5.83 -11.95
N LEU A 34 9.36 6.26 -11.66
CA LEU A 34 8.15 5.59 -12.14
C LEU A 34 8.09 5.61 -13.67
N GLU A 35 8.31 6.76 -14.32
CA GLU A 35 8.33 6.90 -15.78
C GLU A 35 9.29 5.90 -16.45
N LYS A 36 10.47 5.67 -15.86
CA LYS A 36 11.49 4.77 -16.43
C LYS A 36 11.20 3.29 -16.24
N HIS A 37 10.38 2.93 -15.26
CA HIS A 37 10.24 1.54 -14.82
C HIS A 37 8.80 1.03 -14.81
N LEU A 38 7.80 1.87 -15.09
CA LEU A 38 6.39 1.51 -14.92
C LEU A 38 6.00 0.26 -15.71
N GLU A 39 6.50 0.18 -16.95
CA GLU A 39 6.28 -0.94 -17.86
C GLU A 39 6.75 -2.30 -17.31
N ARG A 40 7.55 -2.32 -16.24
CA ARG A 40 8.05 -3.55 -15.59
C ARG A 40 7.09 -4.09 -14.52
N PHE A 41 6.08 -3.33 -14.14
CA PHE A 41 5.18 -3.65 -13.03
C PHE A 41 3.75 -3.88 -13.52
N GLY A 42 3.04 -4.77 -12.84
CA GLY A 42 1.67 -5.18 -13.17
C GLY A 42 0.61 -4.65 -12.22
N ILE A 43 1.03 -4.08 -11.08
CA ILE A 43 0.18 -3.52 -10.02
C ILE A 43 1.01 -2.58 -9.15
N PHE A 44 0.40 -1.51 -8.64
CA PHE A 44 1.02 -0.53 -7.77
C PHE A 44 0.26 -0.39 -6.46
N PHE A 45 0.99 -0.41 -5.35
CA PHE A 45 0.47 -0.07 -4.04
C PHE A 45 1.01 1.32 -3.68
N THR A 46 0.12 2.25 -3.34
CA THR A 46 0.52 3.60 -2.95
C THR A 46 1.26 3.57 -1.61
N PRO A 47 2.08 4.58 -1.30
CA PRO A 47 2.52 4.78 0.08
C PRO A 47 1.33 4.84 1.05
N THR A 48 1.53 4.32 2.26
CA THR A 48 0.44 4.18 3.24
C THR A 48 -0.04 5.53 3.76
N ILE A 49 -1.35 5.77 3.70
CA ILE A 49 -2.01 6.99 4.20
C ILE A 49 -2.43 6.80 5.66
N SER A 50 -2.26 7.84 6.47
CA SER A 50 -2.82 7.92 7.83
C SER A 50 -3.19 9.37 8.18
N TYR A 51 -4.21 9.54 9.03
CA TYR A 51 -4.55 10.84 9.63
C TYR A 51 -3.46 11.41 10.56
N ILE A 52 -2.47 10.60 10.96
CA ILE A 52 -1.33 11.09 11.76
C ILE A 52 -0.29 11.79 10.87
N GLY A 53 -0.28 11.50 9.56
CA GLY A 53 0.79 11.89 8.63
C GLY A 53 1.02 13.39 8.47
N ASP A 54 0.02 14.24 8.67
CA ASP A 54 0.18 15.70 8.54
C ASP A 54 0.90 16.34 9.74
N SER A 55 1.01 15.61 10.86
CA SER A 55 1.59 16.12 12.13
C SER A 55 2.81 15.36 12.61
N ASP A 56 3.16 14.26 11.95
CA ASP A 56 4.11 13.28 12.45
C ASP A 56 5.36 13.19 11.58
N ASN A 57 6.43 13.84 12.04
CA ASN A 57 7.76 13.78 11.42
C ASN A 57 8.50 12.45 11.67
N ARG A 58 7.87 11.47 12.33
CA ARG A 58 8.51 10.17 12.57
C ARG A 58 8.80 9.48 11.22
N ILE A 59 10.06 9.08 11.07
CA ILE A 59 10.53 8.29 9.95
C ILE A 59 10.62 6.82 10.34
N ARG A 60 10.26 5.94 9.41
CA ARG A 60 10.61 4.53 9.47
C ARG A 60 12.09 4.40 9.15
N VAL A 61 12.83 3.79 10.06
CA VAL A 61 14.20 3.36 9.83
C VAL A 61 14.17 1.84 9.74
N HIS A 62 14.26 1.31 8.52
CA HIS A 62 14.43 -0.11 8.31
C HIS A 62 15.91 -0.41 8.15
N VAL A 63 16.46 -1.21 9.07
CA VAL A 63 17.83 -1.71 8.99
C VAL A 63 17.75 -3.16 8.54
N VAL A 64 18.09 -3.42 7.29
CA VAL A 64 18.27 -4.79 6.81
C VAL A 64 19.72 -5.17 7.08
N SER A 65 19.94 -6.13 7.98
CA SER A 65 21.26 -6.71 8.25
C SER A 65 21.51 -7.83 7.25
N PHE A 66 22.62 -7.77 6.52
CA PHE A 66 23.19 -8.95 5.89
C PHE A 66 24.34 -9.51 6.73
N SER A 67 24.89 -10.65 6.31
CA SER A 67 25.79 -11.51 7.08
C SER A 67 27.16 -10.92 7.44
N SER A 68 27.46 -9.67 7.07
CA SER A 68 28.74 -9.01 7.36
C SER A 68 28.56 -7.66 8.06
N ARG A 69 29.58 -7.25 8.84
CA ARG A 69 29.58 -6.02 9.66
C ARG A 69 29.50 -4.71 8.85
N ASN A 70 29.64 -4.78 7.52
CA ASN A 70 29.58 -3.62 6.62
C ASN A 70 28.29 -3.57 5.78
N ASP A 71 27.36 -4.52 5.95
CA ASP A 71 26.19 -4.67 5.09
C ASP A 71 24.90 -4.24 5.79
N TYR A 72 24.84 -2.99 6.25
CA TYR A 72 23.57 -2.41 6.68
C TYR A 72 23.10 -1.38 5.65
N ILE A 73 21.85 -1.53 5.22
CA ILE A 73 21.15 -0.50 4.46
C ILE A 73 20.21 0.20 5.44
N VAL A 74 20.40 1.50 5.63
CA VAL A 74 19.47 2.36 6.37
C VAL A 74 18.52 3.00 5.36
N VAL A 75 17.25 2.62 5.39
CA VAL A 75 16.22 3.32 4.61
C VAL A 75 15.42 4.22 5.53
N THR A 76 15.45 5.53 5.26
CA THR A 76 14.63 6.53 5.96
C THR A 76 13.44 6.94 5.10
N ARG A 77 12.23 6.92 5.66
CA ARG A 77 11.01 7.35 4.97
C ARG A 77 9.93 7.80 5.96
N PRO A 78 8.98 8.68 5.59
CA PRO A 78 7.84 8.99 6.46
C PRO A 78 7.08 7.72 6.86
N LEU A 79 6.54 7.68 8.09
CA LEU A 79 5.69 6.56 8.51
C LEU A 79 4.38 6.50 7.71
N SER A 80 3.85 7.65 7.30
CA SER A 80 2.63 7.77 6.50
C SER A 80 2.66 9.02 5.63
N PHE A 81 1.79 9.05 4.62
CA PHE A 81 1.64 10.16 3.68
C PHE A 81 0.29 10.87 3.85
N SER A 82 0.24 12.13 3.44
CA SER A 82 -1.02 12.86 3.34
C SER A 82 -1.89 12.29 2.20
N ILE A 83 -3.20 12.54 2.30
CA ILE A 83 -4.16 12.17 1.24
C ILE A 83 -3.78 12.85 -0.09
N ASN A 84 -3.40 14.12 -0.04
CA ASN A 84 -3.06 14.92 -1.23
C ASN A 84 -1.81 14.39 -1.95
N ASP A 85 -0.78 13.99 -1.19
CA ASP A 85 0.43 13.40 -1.78
C ASP A 85 0.09 12.12 -2.55
N VAL A 86 -0.76 11.27 -1.98
CA VAL A 86 -1.15 10.01 -2.62
C VAL A 86 -2.05 10.24 -3.82
N PHE A 87 -2.97 11.20 -3.78
CA PHE A 87 -3.74 11.58 -4.98
C PHE A 87 -2.84 11.99 -6.14
N SER A 88 -1.78 12.76 -5.87
CA SER A 88 -0.82 13.16 -6.92
C SER A 88 -0.15 11.95 -7.60
N VAL A 89 0.13 10.90 -6.82
CA VAL A 89 0.70 9.64 -7.33
C VAL A 89 -0.34 8.87 -8.16
N ILE A 90 -1.57 8.76 -7.66
CA ILE A 90 -2.67 8.08 -8.37
C ILE A 90 -2.95 8.76 -9.71
N ASP A 91 -3.07 10.09 -9.72
CA ASP A 91 -3.32 10.88 -10.93
C ASP A 91 -2.23 10.66 -11.98
N PHE A 92 -0.97 10.63 -11.55
CA PHE A 92 0.16 10.35 -12.43
C PHE A 92 0.06 8.93 -13.01
N LEU A 93 -0.21 7.92 -12.17
CA LEU A 93 -0.32 6.54 -12.61
C LEU A 93 -1.47 6.37 -13.61
N ARG A 94 -2.64 6.97 -13.35
CA ARG A 94 -3.84 6.84 -14.17
C ARG A 94 -3.77 7.58 -15.49
N LYS A 95 -3.21 8.79 -15.53
CA LYS A 95 -3.13 9.61 -16.76
C LYS A 95 -2.20 9.00 -17.80
N GLU A 96 -1.08 8.46 -17.33
CA GLU A 96 -0.02 8.00 -18.23
C GLU A 96 -0.14 6.49 -18.52
N HIS A 97 -0.77 5.70 -17.63
CA HIS A 97 -0.79 4.24 -17.77
C HIS A 97 -2.03 3.55 -17.18
N GLU A 98 -2.54 2.53 -17.89
CA GLU A 98 -3.59 1.64 -17.36
C GLU A 98 -2.99 0.51 -16.49
N VAL A 99 -2.33 0.87 -15.38
CA VAL A 99 -1.88 -0.11 -14.38
C VAL A 99 -2.83 -0.09 -13.18
N PRO A 100 -3.23 -1.25 -12.63
CA PRO A 100 -4.03 -1.30 -11.43
C PRO A 100 -3.34 -0.63 -10.23
N VAL A 101 -4.10 0.15 -9.48
CA VAL A 101 -3.62 0.92 -8.32
C VAL A 101 -4.38 0.48 -7.06
N ILE A 102 -3.64 0.13 -6.02
CA ILE A 102 -4.14 -0.23 -4.70
C ILE A 102 -3.74 0.88 -3.75
N VAL A 103 -4.72 1.51 -3.10
CA VAL A 103 -4.41 2.51 -2.07
C VAL A 103 -4.10 1.80 -0.75
N SER A 104 -2.97 2.12 -0.14
CA SER A 104 -2.62 1.60 1.19
C SER A 104 -3.04 2.58 2.27
N ILE A 105 -3.77 2.11 3.28
CA ILE A 105 -4.33 2.94 4.35
C ILE A 105 -4.15 2.30 5.73
N VAL A 106 -4.07 3.16 6.75
CA VAL A 106 -4.05 2.76 8.15
C VAL A 106 -4.78 3.78 9.03
N ALA A 107 -5.60 3.29 9.96
CA ALA A 107 -6.33 4.12 10.92
C ALA A 107 -6.57 3.37 12.25
N ASP A 108 -6.84 4.13 13.30
CA ASP A 108 -7.10 3.64 14.66
C ASP A 108 -8.54 3.18 14.92
N ARG A 109 -9.47 3.50 14.01
CA ARG A 109 -10.90 3.22 14.15
C ARG A 109 -11.58 3.06 12.79
N LEU A 110 -12.61 2.24 12.78
CA LEU A 110 -13.41 1.93 11.59
C LEU A 110 -13.95 3.18 10.86
N SER A 111 -14.43 4.18 11.60
CA SER A 111 -14.99 5.40 11.00
C SER A 111 -13.97 6.16 10.14
N ARG A 112 -12.70 6.16 10.54
CA ARG A 112 -11.59 6.76 9.78
C ARG A 112 -11.22 5.93 8.56
N TYR A 113 -11.25 4.59 8.65
CA TYR A 113 -11.11 3.75 7.47
C TYR A 113 -12.23 4.03 6.46
N LYS A 114 -13.48 4.09 6.92
CA LYS A 114 -14.65 4.44 6.09
C LYS A 114 -14.48 5.78 5.38
N GLU A 115 -13.97 6.79 6.08
CA GLU A 115 -13.70 8.10 5.52
C GLU A 115 -12.58 8.08 4.46
N LEU A 116 -11.44 7.43 4.74
CA LEU A 116 -10.36 7.26 3.77
C LEU A 116 -10.84 6.53 2.51
N ILE A 117 -11.57 5.43 2.67
CA ILE A 117 -12.07 4.62 1.55
C ILE A 117 -13.00 5.44 0.65
N LYS A 118 -13.88 6.25 1.24
CA LYS A 118 -14.77 7.14 0.47
C LYS A 118 -14.00 8.09 -0.45
N ASN A 119 -12.84 8.59 -0.02
CA ASN A 119 -12.01 9.46 -0.85
C ASN A 119 -11.44 8.76 -2.10
N PHE A 120 -11.20 7.44 -2.05
CA PHE A 120 -10.46 6.74 -3.11
C PHE A 120 -11.29 5.79 -3.96
N HIS A 121 -12.49 5.39 -3.53
CA HIS A 121 -13.21 4.26 -4.12
C HIS A 121 -13.43 4.33 -5.64
N ASP A 122 -13.62 5.53 -6.21
CA ASP A 122 -13.82 5.72 -7.65
C ASP A 122 -12.51 5.72 -8.47
N ASN A 123 -11.36 5.82 -7.82
CA ASN A 123 -10.06 6.09 -8.46
C ASN A 123 -9.06 4.93 -8.34
N VAL A 124 -9.40 3.87 -7.59
CA VAL A 124 -8.48 2.75 -7.27
C VAL A 124 -9.12 1.40 -7.59
N ASP A 125 -8.29 0.39 -7.81
CA ASP A 125 -8.74 -0.98 -8.13
C ASP A 125 -8.86 -1.86 -6.88
N GLY A 126 -8.38 -1.38 -5.74
CA GLY A 126 -8.43 -2.09 -4.46
C GLY A 126 -7.87 -1.24 -3.33
N ILE A 127 -8.05 -1.74 -2.10
CA ILE A 127 -7.59 -1.09 -0.88
C ILE A 127 -6.74 -2.08 -0.09
N GLU A 128 -5.56 -1.65 0.32
CA GLU A 128 -4.69 -2.35 1.25
C GLU A 128 -4.85 -1.76 2.66
N ILE A 129 -5.08 -2.62 3.65
CA ILE A 129 -5.10 -2.27 5.08
C ILE A 129 -3.74 -2.65 5.68
N ASP A 130 -2.95 -1.65 6.06
CA ASP A 130 -1.61 -1.85 6.62
C ASP A 130 -1.66 -2.12 8.13
N LEU A 131 -1.94 -3.37 8.48
CA LEU A 131 -2.00 -3.85 9.85
C LEU A 131 -0.62 -3.84 10.53
N GLY A 132 0.46 -3.95 9.76
CA GLY A 132 1.82 -3.85 10.28
C GLY A 132 2.17 -2.44 10.76
N LEU A 133 1.82 -1.43 9.97
CA LEU A 133 2.03 -0.02 10.35
C LEU A 133 1.10 0.42 11.48
N PHE A 134 -0.09 -0.17 11.61
CA PHE A 134 -1.00 0.12 12.71
C PHE A 134 -0.28 0.02 14.06
N TYR A 135 0.47 -1.06 14.26
CA TYR A 135 1.22 -1.28 15.49
C TYR A 135 2.21 -0.14 15.78
N THR A 136 2.95 0.29 14.74
CA THR A 136 3.95 1.36 14.86
C THR A 136 3.31 2.71 15.21
N LEU A 137 2.12 3.01 14.65
CA LEU A 137 1.47 4.31 14.80
C LEU A 137 0.64 4.41 16.07
N TYR A 138 -0.05 3.35 16.45
CA TYR A 138 -1.10 3.37 17.48
C TYR A 138 -0.78 2.49 18.69
N GLY A 139 0.31 1.72 18.66
CA GLY A 139 0.78 0.89 19.76
C GLY A 139 0.09 -0.47 19.91
N TYR A 140 0.58 -1.28 20.86
CA TYR A 140 0.03 -2.60 21.17
C TYR A 140 -1.32 -2.45 21.88
N LYS A 141 -2.34 -3.15 21.39
CA LYS A 141 -3.59 -3.36 22.12
C LYS A 141 -3.76 -4.86 22.35
N ARG A 142 -4.13 -5.25 23.58
CA ARG A 142 -4.66 -6.61 23.79
C ARG A 142 -5.86 -6.80 22.85
N GLY A 143 -5.90 -7.92 22.13
CA GLY A 143 -6.95 -8.19 21.14
C GLY A 143 -6.71 -7.54 19.78
N PHE A 144 -5.45 -7.34 19.38
CA PHE A 144 -5.13 -6.82 18.04
C PHE A 144 -5.64 -7.74 16.93
N GLU A 145 -5.54 -9.06 17.10
CA GLU A 145 -6.03 -10.04 16.15
C GLU A 145 -7.55 -9.92 15.99
N SER A 146 -8.29 -9.84 17.10
CA SER A 146 -9.74 -9.62 17.09
C SER A 146 -10.08 -8.29 16.43
N TYR A 147 -9.38 -7.21 16.78
CA TYR A 147 -9.53 -5.91 16.12
C TYR A 147 -9.28 -5.98 14.60
N ALA A 148 -8.23 -6.67 14.18
CA ALA A 148 -7.88 -6.82 12.77
C ALA A 148 -8.95 -7.61 12.01
N ILE A 149 -9.47 -8.69 12.61
CA ILE A 149 -10.58 -9.46 12.06
C ILE A 149 -11.83 -8.59 11.93
N ASP A 150 -12.25 -7.92 13.01
CA ASP A 150 -13.45 -7.07 13.03
C ASP A 150 -13.36 -5.96 11.99
N ILE A 151 -12.20 -5.31 11.88
CA ILE A 151 -11.97 -4.27 10.87
C ILE A 151 -12.04 -4.87 9.47
N VAL A 152 -11.32 -5.95 9.18
CA VAL A 152 -11.30 -6.53 7.84
C VAL A 152 -12.70 -7.01 7.43
N GLU A 153 -13.42 -7.70 8.31
CA GLU A 153 -14.78 -8.19 8.06
C GLU A 153 -15.73 -7.05 7.71
N GLU A 154 -15.74 -6.01 8.54
CA GLU A 154 -16.59 -4.85 8.32
C GLU A 154 -16.22 -4.11 7.03
N LEU A 155 -14.93 -3.91 6.75
CA LEU A 155 -14.48 -3.25 5.51
C LEU A 155 -14.85 -4.04 4.26
N VAL A 156 -14.72 -5.36 4.29
CA VAL A 156 -15.12 -6.25 3.19
C VAL A 156 -16.63 -6.17 2.95
N SER A 157 -17.44 -6.01 4.00
CA SER A 157 -18.91 -6.00 3.89
C SER A 157 -19.48 -4.84 3.06
N TYR A 158 -18.77 -3.71 2.94
CA TYR A 158 -19.27 -2.53 2.23
C TYR A 158 -18.34 -2.00 1.12
N SER A 159 -17.07 -2.42 1.07
CA SER A 159 -16.13 -1.88 0.10
C SER A 159 -16.53 -2.24 -1.33
N PRO A 160 -16.61 -1.28 -2.26
CA PRO A 160 -16.94 -1.56 -3.66
C PRO A 160 -15.78 -2.21 -4.43
N VAL A 161 -14.58 -2.18 -3.85
CA VAL A 161 -13.35 -2.76 -4.41
C VAL A 161 -12.73 -3.78 -3.45
N PRO A 162 -11.90 -4.72 -3.93
CA PRO A 162 -11.25 -5.71 -3.08
C PRO A 162 -10.46 -5.09 -1.93
N ILE A 163 -10.59 -5.69 -0.75
CA ILE A 163 -9.77 -5.39 0.44
C ILE A 163 -8.64 -6.41 0.55
N ILE A 164 -7.43 -5.91 0.78
CA ILE A 164 -6.20 -6.69 0.97
C ILE A 164 -5.66 -6.36 2.37
N ALA A 165 -5.51 -7.36 3.23
CA ALA A 165 -4.87 -7.17 4.53
C ALA A 165 -3.35 -7.37 4.40
N LYS A 166 -2.56 -6.32 4.69
CA LYS A 166 -1.09 -6.41 4.73
C LYS A 166 -0.66 -6.72 6.16
N ILE A 167 -0.15 -7.93 6.33
CA ILE A 167 0.35 -8.45 7.60
C ILE A 167 1.87 -8.34 7.59
N THR A 168 2.47 -7.81 8.64
CA THR A 168 3.92 -7.86 8.83
C THR A 168 4.24 -9.08 9.69
N PRO A 169 5.20 -9.94 9.30
CA PRO A 169 5.66 -11.02 10.16
C PRO A 169 6.25 -10.41 11.44
N ASN A 170 5.78 -10.89 12.60
CA ASN A 170 6.42 -10.63 13.88
C ASN A 170 7.62 -11.55 14.08
#